data_AF-A0A1V5LZJ4-F1
#
_entry.id   AF-A0A1V5LZJ4-F1
#
_cell.length_a   1.000
_cell.length_b   1.000
_cell.length_c   1.000
_cell.angle_alpha   90.00
_cell.angle_beta   90.00
_cell.angle_gamma   90.00
#
_symmetry.space_group_name_H-M   'P 1'
#
loop_
_entity.id
_entity.type
_entity.pdbx_description
1 polymer ?
#
loop_
_entity_poly.entity_id
_entity_poly.type
_entity_poly.pdbx_seq_one_letter_code
_entity_poly.pdbx_strand_id
1 'polypeptide(L)'
;MHFGPGLVFFTFRNGTCYGQFDYLTPEDLPRVPLERYQAILLPSVLDFPDAAQDALTSYVKNGGTAVADLSLGMLQMKGNNHYLPAKMQELFGVINTPGLRPVRLNLEVYREHPRFPLLLQGLRSTGLHNSLAIGQAAKAIPVAGTDLLFTTTTSRKVQRPTPRPHRPLEAKPITGMFIRRHERGVALYAPFPLYQYWASGSMLFDEFHRNLFGAGMALEMERPMDFLPTMASAAAYQDGVALWTRDRTVPQLRVNNPARRLFTTHAGSCVLEPDRTVVTCTTAGYHIVEALPVTVDPVPFAVRVADCQQSKQAFSLDLGAADEDAGKSLTLRVTGGVYAIAPGSRHRVTLVTEQAVKDFTVAADARGTLVLSLPAARCRVLLGGADTIVEPTPAESDQAPGELIIDVDPL
;
A
#
# COMPACT_ATOMS: atom_id res chain seq x y z
N MET A 1 9.24 -7.31 -28.25
CA MET A 1 7.91 -7.39 -27.60
C MET A 1 8.01 -8.55 -26.61
N HIS A 2 7.92 -8.28 -25.31
CA HIS A 2 8.01 -9.35 -24.31
C HIS A 2 6.69 -10.13 -24.33
N PHE A 3 6.78 -11.44 -24.48
CA PHE A 3 5.67 -12.36 -24.54
C PHE A 3 5.83 -13.34 -23.38
N GLY A 4 4.80 -13.55 -22.55
CA GLY A 4 4.86 -14.49 -21.44
C GLY A 4 4.42 -13.94 -20.09
N PRO A 5 4.55 -14.74 -19.01
CA PRO A 5 4.20 -14.34 -17.64
C PRO A 5 4.95 -13.09 -17.20
N GLY A 6 6.09 -12.76 -17.82
CA GLY A 6 6.79 -11.49 -17.61
C GLY A 6 5.96 -10.22 -17.84
N LEU A 7 4.82 -10.30 -18.54
CA LEU A 7 3.95 -9.15 -18.76
C LEU A 7 3.20 -8.71 -17.51
N VAL A 8 2.80 -9.63 -16.61
CA VAL A 8 2.22 -9.21 -15.32
C VAL A 8 3.26 -8.48 -14.49
N PHE A 9 4.50 -9.00 -14.46
CA PHE A 9 5.62 -8.36 -13.77
C PHE A 9 5.96 -7.00 -14.37
N PHE A 10 6.01 -6.90 -15.70
CA PHE A 10 6.21 -5.62 -16.36
C PHE A 10 5.10 -4.65 -15.98
N THR A 11 3.83 -5.08 -16.00
CA THR A 11 2.67 -4.24 -15.69
C THR A 11 2.76 -3.63 -14.29
N PHE A 12 3.23 -4.39 -13.30
CA PHE A 12 3.33 -3.97 -11.91
C PHE A 12 4.75 -3.57 -11.44
N ARG A 13 5.72 -3.46 -12.36
CA ARG A 13 7.15 -3.25 -12.02
C ARG A 13 7.45 -1.99 -11.21
N ASN A 14 6.57 -0.99 -11.29
CA ASN A 14 6.73 0.28 -10.58
C ASN A 14 5.96 0.30 -9.23
N GLY A 15 5.39 -0.82 -8.81
CA GLY A 15 4.46 -0.88 -7.67
C GLY A 15 3.09 -0.29 -8.00
N THR A 16 2.22 -0.26 -7.00
CA THR A 16 0.90 0.38 -7.08
C THR A 16 0.63 1.21 -5.84
N CYS A 17 -0.38 2.09 -5.88
CA CYS A 17 -0.83 2.81 -4.69
C CYS A 17 -1.38 1.88 -3.59
N TYR A 18 -1.56 0.59 -3.90
CA TYR A 18 -1.98 -0.44 -2.96
C TYR A 18 -0.83 -1.16 -2.26
N GLY A 19 0.42 -0.90 -2.67
CA GLY A 19 1.62 -1.51 -2.10
C GLY A 19 2.53 -2.17 -3.13
N GLN A 20 3.50 -2.90 -2.60
CA GLN A 20 4.48 -3.68 -3.36
C GLN A 20 3.95 -5.08 -3.68
N PHE A 21 4.53 -5.67 -4.73
CA PHE A 21 4.26 -7.04 -5.14
C PHE A 21 5.43 -7.91 -4.71
N ASP A 22 5.11 -8.99 -4.00
CA ASP A 22 6.06 -10.09 -3.83
C ASP A 22 5.98 -11.03 -5.03
N TYR A 23 7.14 -11.58 -5.39
CA TYR A 23 7.27 -12.57 -6.45
C TYR A 23 7.48 -13.93 -5.80
N LEU A 24 6.47 -14.80 -5.91
CA LEU A 24 6.50 -16.14 -5.35
C LEU A 24 6.60 -17.17 -6.47
N THR A 25 7.47 -18.15 -6.30
CA THR A 25 7.45 -19.38 -7.10
C THR A 25 6.33 -20.31 -6.61
N PRO A 26 5.86 -21.28 -7.41
CA PRO A 26 4.90 -22.28 -6.93
C PRO A 26 5.36 -22.99 -5.65
N GLU A 27 6.66 -23.21 -5.49
CA GLU A 27 7.28 -23.83 -4.32
C GLU A 27 7.23 -22.96 -3.04
N ASP A 28 7.06 -21.65 -3.19
CA ASP A 28 6.96 -20.71 -2.07
C ASP A 28 5.55 -20.67 -1.47
N LEU A 29 4.50 -20.94 -2.27
CA LEU A 29 3.11 -20.89 -1.82
C LEU A 29 2.83 -21.68 -0.53
N PRO A 30 3.32 -22.92 -0.34
CA PRO A 30 3.12 -23.65 0.92
C PRO A 30 4.05 -23.21 2.06
N ARG A 31 5.03 -22.32 1.82
CA ARG A 31 6.07 -21.94 2.79
C ARG A 31 5.88 -20.55 3.38
N VAL A 32 5.13 -19.68 2.70
CA VAL A 32 4.89 -18.31 3.15
C VAL A 32 3.49 -18.17 3.77
N PRO A 33 3.31 -17.26 4.74
CA PRO A 33 1.99 -16.97 5.31
C PRO A 33 1.14 -16.21 4.27
N LEU A 34 0.33 -16.96 3.50
CA LEU A 34 -0.44 -16.39 2.39
C LEU A 34 -1.54 -15.41 2.84
N GLU A 35 -1.96 -15.48 4.11
CA GLU A 35 -2.93 -14.57 4.73
C GLU A 35 -2.50 -13.10 4.73
N ARG A 36 -1.21 -12.81 4.52
CA ARG A 36 -0.71 -11.44 4.38
C ARG A 36 -1.05 -10.81 3.03
N TYR A 37 -1.42 -11.62 2.03
CA TYR A 37 -1.75 -11.15 0.68
C TYR A 37 -3.26 -10.94 0.54
N GLN A 38 -3.63 -9.79 -0.03
CA GLN A 38 -5.04 -9.52 -0.38
C GLN A 38 -5.46 -10.28 -1.64
N ALA A 39 -4.53 -10.37 -2.60
CA ALA A 39 -4.73 -11.04 -3.88
C ALA A 39 -3.43 -11.70 -4.37
N ILE A 40 -3.57 -12.83 -5.06
CA ILE A 40 -2.48 -13.54 -5.73
C ILE A 40 -2.80 -13.60 -7.23
N LEU A 41 -1.85 -13.14 -8.06
CA LEU A 41 -1.94 -13.20 -9.52
C LEU A 41 -1.16 -14.41 -10.03
N LEU A 42 -1.79 -15.22 -10.87
CA LEU A 42 -1.31 -16.52 -11.31
C LEU A 42 -1.28 -16.57 -12.84
N PRO A 43 -0.26 -15.98 -13.48
CA PRO A 43 -0.16 -15.96 -14.94
C PRO A 43 0.07 -17.37 -15.54
N SER A 44 0.41 -18.38 -14.73
CA SER A 44 0.52 -19.77 -15.16
C SER A 44 0.15 -20.67 -13.98
N VAL A 45 -0.94 -21.43 -14.10
CA VAL A 45 -1.43 -22.33 -13.04
C VAL A 45 -1.55 -23.79 -13.50
N LEU A 46 -1.10 -24.09 -14.72
CA LEU A 46 -1.27 -25.42 -15.31
C LEU A 46 -0.28 -26.46 -14.76
N ASP A 47 0.88 -26.03 -14.27
CA ASP A 47 1.99 -26.87 -13.79
C ASP A 47 2.18 -26.83 -12.27
N PHE A 48 1.20 -26.34 -11.52
CA PHE A 48 1.36 -26.22 -10.07
C PHE A 48 1.54 -27.60 -9.41
N PRO A 49 2.59 -27.80 -8.60
CA PRO A 49 2.70 -28.97 -7.74
C PRO A 49 1.47 -29.09 -6.82
N ASP A 50 1.11 -30.31 -6.41
CA ASP A 50 -0.09 -30.53 -5.58
C ASP A 50 -0.08 -29.71 -4.28
N ALA A 51 1.09 -29.56 -3.64
CA ALA A 51 1.24 -28.73 -2.46
C ALA A 51 0.91 -27.24 -2.71
N ALA A 52 1.26 -26.72 -3.89
CA ALA A 52 0.95 -25.35 -4.30
C ALA A 52 -0.55 -25.19 -4.58
N GLN A 53 -1.17 -26.19 -5.23
CA GLN A 53 -2.61 -26.25 -5.46
C GLN A 53 -3.40 -26.25 -4.14
N ASP A 54 -2.95 -27.01 -3.14
CA ASP A 54 -3.57 -27.08 -1.82
C ASP A 54 -3.41 -25.79 -1.03
N ALA A 55 -2.22 -25.19 -1.02
CA ALA A 55 -1.97 -23.90 -0.38
C ALA A 55 -2.86 -22.80 -0.98
N LEU A 56 -2.96 -22.73 -2.31
CA LEU A 56 -3.80 -21.75 -2.99
C LEU A 56 -5.29 -21.97 -2.70
N THR A 57 -5.75 -23.22 -2.69
CA THR A 57 -7.14 -23.56 -2.36
C THR A 57 -7.49 -23.15 -0.94
N SER A 58 -6.61 -23.43 0.02
CA SER A 58 -6.76 -23.02 1.43
C SER A 58 -6.81 -21.50 1.56
N TYR A 59 -5.88 -20.79 0.91
CA TYR A 59 -5.84 -19.32 0.89
C TYR A 59 -7.16 -18.72 0.40
N VAL A 60 -7.72 -19.22 -0.73
CA VAL A 60 -8.98 -18.71 -1.26
C VAL A 60 -10.16 -19.03 -0.32
N LYS A 61 -10.26 -20.25 0.22
CA LYS A 61 -11.33 -20.58 1.19
C LYS A 61 -11.31 -19.67 2.42
N ASN A 62 -10.11 -19.32 2.90
CA ASN A 62 -9.91 -18.46 4.06
C ASN A 62 -10.15 -16.95 3.81
N GLY A 63 -10.56 -16.53 2.61
CA GLY A 63 -10.88 -15.13 2.31
C GLY A 63 -10.00 -14.48 1.25
N GLY A 64 -8.97 -15.20 0.78
CA GLY A 64 -8.07 -14.73 -0.25
C GLY A 64 -8.73 -14.56 -1.61
N THR A 65 -8.10 -13.72 -2.44
CA THR A 65 -8.47 -13.58 -3.87
C THR A 65 -7.39 -14.17 -4.76
N ALA A 66 -7.75 -15.06 -5.68
CA ALA A 66 -6.83 -15.61 -6.67
C ALA A 66 -7.29 -15.24 -8.09
N VAL A 67 -6.39 -14.71 -8.92
CA VAL A 67 -6.66 -14.39 -10.33
C VAL A 67 -5.72 -15.18 -11.20
N ALA A 68 -6.24 -16.14 -11.96
CA ALA A 68 -5.45 -16.93 -12.91
C ALA A 68 -5.80 -16.58 -14.36
N ASP A 69 -4.80 -16.70 -15.22
CA ASP A 69 -4.98 -16.58 -16.66
C ASP A 69 -4.28 -17.70 -17.44
N LEU A 70 -4.49 -17.74 -18.75
CA LEU A 70 -3.76 -18.61 -19.66
C LEU A 70 -2.63 -17.81 -20.33
N SER A 71 -1.55 -17.48 -19.62
CA SER A 71 -0.40 -16.84 -20.25
C SER A 71 0.39 -17.79 -21.15
N LEU A 72 1.26 -17.23 -22.00
CA LEU A 72 2.08 -17.99 -22.97
C LEU A 72 3.03 -19.03 -22.34
N GLY A 73 3.23 -19.04 -21.01
CA GLY A 73 3.96 -20.11 -20.31
C GLY A 73 3.39 -21.51 -20.60
N MET A 74 2.10 -21.59 -20.94
CA MET A 74 1.46 -22.81 -21.44
C MET A 74 2.16 -23.47 -22.64
N LEU A 75 2.77 -22.67 -23.52
CA LEU A 75 3.42 -23.18 -24.75
C LEU A 75 4.76 -23.86 -24.46
N GLN A 76 5.34 -23.61 -23.27
CA GLN A 76 6.64 -24.14 -22.88
C GLN A 76 6.53 -25.41 -22.02
N MET A 77 5.32 -25.80 -21.62
CA MET A 77 5.08 -26.98 -20.78
C MET A 77 5.17 -28.29 -21.58
N LYS A 78 5.68 -29.35 -20.96
CA LYS A 78 5.72 -30.71 -21.50
C LYS A 78 4.55 -31.53 -20.93
N GLY A 79 3.48 -31.81 -21.71
CA GLY A 79 2.36 -32.62 -21.22
C GLY A 79 1.02 -32.44 -21.97
N ASN A 80 -0.06 -33.02 -21.42
CA ASN A 80 -1.44 -32.82 -21.88
C ASN A 80 -1.94 -31.44 -21.41
N ASN A 81 -1.40 -30.40 -22.04
CA ASN A 81 -1.47 -28.98 -21.64
C ASN A 81 -2.82 -28.31 -21.94
N HIS A 82 -3.88 -29.10 -22.03
CA HIS A 82 -5.17 -28.65 -22.51
C HIS A 82 -6.16 -28.34 -21.39
N TYR A 83 -5.86 -28.78 -20.16
CA TYR A 83 -6.76 -28.70 -19.02
C TYR A 83 -6.02 -28.22 -17.78
N LEU A 84 -6.71 -27.41 -16.98
CA LEU A 84 -6.30 -27.16 -15.59
C LEU A 84 -6.21 -28.50 -14.84
N PRO A 85 -5.31 -28.64 -13.86
CA PRO A 85 -5.39 -29.73 -12.88
C PRO A 85 -6.78 -29.79 -12.24
N ALA A 86 -7.24 -30.98 -11.82
CA ALA A 86 -8.60 -31.17 -11.32
C ALA A 86 -8.95 -30.23 -10.15
N LYS A 87 -8.04 -30.06 -9.18
CA LYS A 87 -8.23 -29.12 -8.06
C LYS A 87 -8.33 -27.67 -8.54
N MET A 88 -7.61 -27.29 -9.59
CA MET A 88 -7.69 -25.94 -10.17
C MET A 88 -8.97 -25.75 -11.00
N GLN A 89 -9.46 -26.78 -11.69
CA GLN A 89 -10.80 -26.74 -12.33
C GLN A 89 -11.89 -26.51 -11.28
N GLU A 90 -11.80 -27.21 -10.15
CA GLU A 90 -12.71 -27.02 -9.01
C GLU A 90 -12.56 -25.61 -8.43
N LEU A 91 -11.34 -25.17 -8.12
CA LEU A 91 -11.10 -23.84 -7.57
C LEU A 91 -11.63 -22.73 -8.50
N PHE A 92 -11.35 -22.76 -9.79
CA PHE A 92 -11.76 -21.71 -10.72
C PHE A 92 -13.18 -21.88 -11.28
N GLY A 93 -13.80 -23.04 -11.08
CA GLY A 93 -15.17 -23.27 -11.53
C GLY A 93 -15.30 -23.53 -13.03
N VAL A 94 -14.26 -24.06 -13.66
CA VAL A 94 -14.19 -24.14 -15.13
C VAL A 94 -13.50 -25.40 -15.60
N ILE A 95 -14.00 -25.94 -16.69
CA ILE A 95 -13.33 -26.96 -17.49
C ILE A 95 -12.84 -26.28 -18.76
N ASN A 96 -11.52 -26.16 -18.91
CA ASN A 96 -10.93 -25.55 -20.09
C ASN A 96 -11.20 -26.39 -21.34
N THR A 97 -11.38 -25.74 -22.48
CA THR A 97 -11.32 -26.44 -23.76
C THR A 97 -9.92 -26.30 -24.36
N PRO A 98 -9.35 -27.37 -24.95
CA PRO A 98 -8.06 -27.31 -25.63
C PRO A 98 -7.97 -26.20 -26.69
N GLY A 99 -6.82 -25.55 -26.75
CA GLY A 99 -6.39 -24.74 -27.90
C GLY A 99 -6.67 -23.24 -27.76
N LEU A 100 -5.60 -22.45 -27.78
CA LEU A 100 -5.69 -21.01 -28.00
C LEU A 100 -5.96 -20.73 -29.48
N ARG A 101 -6.99 -19.93 -29.77
CA ARG A 101 -7.30 -19.48 -31.12
C ARG A 101 -7.05 -17.98 -31.23
N PRO A 102 -6.58 -17.48 -32.38
CA PRO A 102 -6.55 -16.05 -32.66
C PRO A 102 -7.96 -15.48 -32.56
N VAL A 103 -8.11 -14.40 -31.79
CA VAL A 103 -9.38 -13.70 -31.62
C VAL A 103 -9.17 -12.19 -31.64
N ARG A 104 -10.27 -11.47 -31.69
CA ARG A 104 -10.32 -10.00 -31.70
C ARG A 104 -11.47 -9.59 -30.79
N LEU A 105 -11.20 -9.55 -29.48
CA LEU A 105 -12.24 -9.35 -28.45
C LEU A 105 -11.81 -8.30 -27.42
N ASN A 106 -12.79 -7.60 -26.85
CA ASN A 106 -12.69 -6.80 -25.63
C ASN A 106 -13.40 -7.53 -24.49
N LEU A 107 -13.05 -7.17 -23.25
CA LEU A 107 -13.80 -7.49 -22.06
C LEU A 107 -14.93 -6.48 -21.85
N GLU A 108 -16.07 -6.95 -21.38
CA GLU A 108 -17.19 -6.15 -20.93
C GLU A 108 -17.69 -6.71 -19.60
N VAL A 109 -17.89 -5.86 -18.59
CA VAL A 109 -18.49 -6.27 -17.31
C VAL A 109 -19.86 -6.86 -17.60
N TYR A 110 -19.98 -8.17 -17.37
CA TYR A 110 -21.21 -8.89 -17.66
C TYR A 110 -22.30 -8.52 -16.65
N ARG A 111 -21.92 -8.47 -15.38
CA ARG A 111 -22.78 -8.10 -14.26
C ARG A 111 -21.94 -7.47 -13.14
N GLU A 112 -22.59 -6.64 -12.35
CA GLU A 112 -22.02 -6.15 -11.09
C GLU A 112 -21.84 -7.31 -10.12
N HIS A 113 -20.74 -7.27 -9.37
CA HIS A 113 -20.43 -8.27 -8.38
C HIS A 113 -20.14 -7.58 -7.04
N PRO A 114 -20.71 -8.02 -5.89
CA PRO A 114 -20.51 -7.34 -4.61
C PRO A 114 -19.06 -7.23 -4.16
N ARG A 115 -18.20 -8.16 -4.61
CA ARG A 115 -16.74 -8.11 -4.38
C ARG A 115 -16.01 -7.07 -5.23
N PHE A 116 -16.64 -6.59 -6.30
CA PHE A 116 -16.10 -5.64 -7.26
C PHE A 116 -17.08 -4.48 -7.50
N PRO A 117 -17.44 -3.69 -6.47
CA PRO A 117 -18.47 -2.64 -6.57
C PRO A 117 -18.18 -1.57 -7.63
N LEU A 118 -16.91 -1.34 -8.01
CA LEU A 118 -16.59 -0.33 -9.04
C LEU A 118 -16.69 -0.88 -10.47
N LEU A 119 -16.89 -2.20 -10.63
CA LEU A 119 -17.14 -2.82 -11.93
C LEU A 119 -18.62 -2.72 -12.27
N LEU A 120 -19.02 -1.54 -12.76
CA LEU A 120 -20.37 -1.29 -13.23
C LEU A 120 -20.67 -2.11 -14.49
N GLN A 121 -21.91 -2.59 -14.62
CA GLN A 121 -22.31 -3.39 -15.78
C GLN A 121 -22.05 -2.63 -17.09
N GLY A 122 -21.52 -3.31 -18.10
CA GLY A 122 -21.29 -2.74 -19.43
C GLY A 122 -20.01 -1.91 -19.58
N LEU A 123 -19.22 -1.69 -18.51
CA LEU A 123 -17.88 -1.12 -18.65
C LEU A 123 -17.02 -2.03 -19.54
N ARG A 124 -16.22 -1.45 -20.44
CA ARG A 124 -15.44 -2.19 -21.45
C ARG A 124 -13.95 -1.93 -21.31
N SER A 125 -13.15 -2.96 -21.54
CA SER A 125 -11.70 -2.79 -21.72
C SER A 125 -11.41 -2.08 -23.04
N THR A 126 -10.34 -1.31 -23.07
CA THR A 126 -9.65 -0.93 -24.31
C THR A 126 -8.34 -1.72 -24.40
N GLY A 127 -8.05 -2.29 -25.56
CA GLY A 127 -6.74 -2.88 -25.81
C GLY A 127 -5.68 -1.80 -26.05
N LEU A 128 -4.40 -2.22 -26.08
CA LEU A 128 -3.27 -1.34 -26.36
C LEU A 128 -3.49 -0.56 -27.68
N HIS A 129 -3.19 0.73 -27.70
CA HIS A 129 -3.36 1.59 -28.90
C HIS A 129 -4.76 1.56 -29.52
N ASN A 130 -5.82 1.54 -28.70
CA ASN A 130 -7.22 1.42 -29.15
C ASN A 130 -7.51 0.14 -29.95
N SER A 131 -6.70 -0.91 -29.73
CA SER A 131 -6.95 -2.24 -30.28
C SER A 131 -7.90 -3.04 -29.36
N LEU A 132 -8.12 -4.30 -29.70
CA LEU A 132 -8.96 -5.20 -28.91
C LEU A 132 -8.11 -5.86 -27.83
N ALA A 133 -8.63 -5.92 -26.60
CA ALA A 133 -7.89 -6.34 -25.41
C ALA A 133 -7.58 -7.85 -25.32
N ILE A 134 -7.94 -8.65 -26.33
CA ILE A 134 -7.65 -10.08 -26.39
C ILE A 134 -7.30 -10.45 -27.83
N GLY A 135 -6.06 -10.91 -28.03
CA GLY A 135 -5.55 -11.40 -29.32
C GLY A 135 -5.61 -12.93 -29.48
N GLN A 136 -5.65 -13.66 -28.36
CA GLN A 136 -5.75 -15.12 -28.34
C GLN A 136 -6.66 -15.55 -27.19
N ALA A 137 -7.51 -16.55 -27.41
CA ALA A 137 -8.35 -17.10 -26.36
C ALA A 137 -8.66 -18.58 -26.59
N ALA A 138 -8.80 -19.29 -25.47
CA ALA A 138 -9.51 -20.54 -25.41
C ALA A 138 -10.98 -20.29 -25.02
N LYS A 139 -11.76 -21.37 -24.99
CA LYS A 139 -13.06 -21.37 -24.32
C LYS A 139 -12.93 -22.13 -23.00
N ALA A 140 -13.86 -21.87 -22.10
CA ALA A 140 -14.05 -22.66 -20.90
C ALA A 140 -15.54 -22.96 -20.73
N ILE A 141 -15.80 -24.12 -20.14
CA ILE A 141 -17.14 -24.58 -19.76
C ILE A 141 -17.29 -24.27 -18.27
N PRO A 142 -18.16 -23.33 -17.87
CA PRO A 142 -18.40 -23.06 -16.46
C PRO A 142 -19.07 -24.29 -15.81
N VAL A 143 -18.68 -24.63 -14.59
CA VAL A 143 -19.40 -25.60 -13.78
C VAL A 143 -20.44 -24.91 -12.89
N ALA A 144 -21.36 -25.68 -12.32
CA ALA A 144 -22.41 -25.16 -11.43
C ALA A 144 -21.82 -24.29 -10.30
N GLY A 145 -22.45 -23.15 -10.03
CA GLY A 145 -21.99 -22.17 -9.03
C GLY A 145 -20.89 -21.23 -9.52
N THR A 146 -20.52 -21.28 -10.80
CA THR A 146 -19.58 -20.35 -11.42
C THR A 146 -20.33 -19.29 -12.18
N ASP A 147 -19.87 -18.05 -12.07
CA ASP A 147 -20.46 -16.90 -12.71
C ASP A 147 -19.50 -16.24 -13.70
N LEU A 148 -20.04 -15.39 -14.56
CA LEU A 148 -19.27 -14.61 -15.52
C LEU A 148 -19.07 -13.20 -14.97
N LEU A 149 -17.82 -12.81 -14.74
CA LEU A 149 -17.48 -11.43 -14.37
C LEU A 149 -17.36 -10.56 -15.62
N PHE A 150 -16.60 -11.04 -16.62
CA PHE A 150 -16.45 -10.36 -17.90
C PHE A 150 -16.92 -11.25 -19.04
N THR A 151 -17.80 -10.71 -19.89
CA THR A 151 -18.11 -11.30 -21.19
C THR A 151 -17.15 -10.75 -22.25
N THR A 152 -17.12 -11.38 -23.43
CA THR A 152 -16.32 -10.89 -24.55
C THR A 152 -17.18 -10.23 -25.63
N THR A 153 -16.65 -9.18 -26.24
CA THR A 153 -17.33 -8.42 -27.30
C THR A 153 -16.37 -8.10 -28.45
N THR A 154 -16.86 -8.13 -29.69
CA THR A 154 -16.10 -7.73 -30.88
C THR A 154 -16.17 -6.22 -31.14
N SER A 155 -17.02 -5.50 -30.39
CA SER A 155 -17.23 -4.06 -30.59
C SER A 155 -16.14 -3.21 -29.96
N ARG A 156 -15.69 -2.20 -30.71
CA ARG A 156 -14.82 -1.11 -30.22
C ARG A 156 -15.59 0.08 -29.65
N LYS A 157 -16.87 0.23 -30.00
CA LYS A 157 -17.66 1.40 -29.57
C LYS A 157 -18.08 1.21 -28.12
N VAL A 158 -17.75 2.14 -27.24
CA VAL A 158 -18.37 2.22 -25.90
C VAL A 158 -19.83 2.64 -26.12
N GLN A 159 -20.76 1.69 -26.07
CA GLN A 159 -22.18 2.00 -26.03
C GLN A 159 -22.60 2.10 -24.56
N ARG A 160 -23.60 2.94 -24.28
CA ARG A 160 -24.16 3.05 -22.93
C ARG A 160 -24.53 1.65 -22.40
N PRO A 161 -24.33 1.37 -21.10
CA PRO A 161 -24.73 0.13 -20.47
C PRO A 161 -26.17 -0.19 -20.85
N THR A 162 -26.38 -1.31 -21.53
CA THR A 162 -27.72 -1.84 -21.76
C THR A 162 -27.84 -3.04 -20.82
N PRO A 163 -28.72 -2.97 -19.79
CA PRO A 163 -28.91 -4.08 -18.88
C PRO A 163 -29.28 -5.33 -19.68
N ARG A 164 -28.49 -6.39 -19.56
CA ARG A 164 -28.85 -7.70 -20.13
C ARG A 164 -29.57 -8.52 -19.06
N PRO A 165 -30.71 -9.15 -19.38
CA PRO A 165 -31.40 -10.02 -18.44
C PRO A 165 -30.48 -11.18 -18.05
N HIS A 166 -30.47 -11.49 -16.75
CA HIS A 166 -29.69 -12.58 -16.20
C HIS A 166 -30.15 -13.90 -16.81
N ARG A 167 -29.24 -14.62 -17.46
CA ARG A 167 -29.44 -16.02 -17.82
C ARG A 167 -28.43 -16.87 -17.07
N PRO A 168 -28.85 -17.98 -16.43
CA PRO A 168 -27.92 -18.96 -15.92
C PRO A 168 -26.91 -19.34 -17.01
N LEU A 169 -25.63 -19.47 -16.64
CA LEU A 169 -24.64 -19.96 -17.58
C LEU A 169 -24.98 -21.40 -17.93
N GLU A 170 -25.29 -21.62 -19.21
CA GLU A 170 -25.42 -22.96 -19.75
C GLU A 170 -24.04 -23.64 -19.74
N ALA A 171 -24.01 -24.98 -19.63
CA ALA A 171 -22.79 -25.79 -19.74
C ALA A 171 -22.28 -25.83 -21.19
N LYS A 172 -21.99 -24.65 -21.76
CA LYS A 172 -21.53 -24.43 -23.11
C LYS A 172 -20.17 -23.73 -23.08
N PRO A 173 -19.25 -24.08 -23.98
CA PRO A 173 -17.97 -23.39 -24.10
C PRO A 173 -18.16 -21.90 -24.43
N ILE A 174 -17.69 -21.02 -23.55
CA ILE A 174 -17.70 -19.57 -23.75
C ILE A 174 -16.33 -18.95 -23.51
N THR A 175 -16.09 -17.78 -24.09
CA THR A 175 -14.89 -16.97 -23.82
C THR A 175 -15.29 -15.76 -22.97
N GLY A 176 -14.69 -15.65 -21.80
CA GLY A 176 -14.89 -14.58 -20.84
C GLY A 176 -14.13 -14.87 -19.55
N MET A 177 -14.17 -13.96 -18.59
CA MET A 177 -13.53 -14.16 -17.29
C MET A 177 -14.58 -14.61 -16.28
N PHE A 178 -14.27 -15.71 -15.61
CA PHE A 178 -15.14 -16.36 -14.67
C PHE A 178 -14.79 -15.97 -13.25
N ILE A 179 -15.80 -16.03 -12.38
CA ILE A 179 -15.66 -15.82 -10.95
C ILE A 179 -16.39 -16.94 -10.21
N ARG A 180 -15.72 -17.53 -9.23
CA ARG A 180 -16.29 -18.52 -8.31
C ARG A 180 -16.03 -18.09 -6.89
N ARG A 181 -17.09 -18.08 -6.08
CA ARG A 181 -16.99 -17.81 -4.64
C ARG A 181 -16.66 -19.10 -3.89
N HIS A 182 -15.76 -19.01 -2.93
CA HIS A 182 -15.42 -20.09 -2.01
C HIS A 182 -15.47 -19.56 -0.59
N GLU A 183 -16.49 -19.95 0.18
CA GLU A 183 -16.65 -19.51 1.57
C GLU A 183 -16.52 -17.97 1.69
N ARG A 184 -15.36 -17.49 2.16
CA ARG A 184 -15.03 -16.08 2.36
C ARG A 184 -14.28 -15.43 1.19
N GLY A 185 -13.64 -16.21 0.31
CA GLY A 185 -12.82 -15.67 -0.79
C GLY A 185 -13.40 -15.91 -2.18
N VAL A 186 -12.60 -15.55 -3.18
CA VAL A 186 -13.00 -15.61 -4.60
C VAL A 186 -11.84 -16.06 -5.49
N ALA A 187 -12.16 -16.92 -6.46
CA ALA A 187 -11.26 -17.35 -7.50
C ALA A 187 -11.75 -16.81 -8.85
N LEU A 188 -10.84 -16.19 -9.61
CA LEU A 188 -11.11 -15.65 -10.93
C LEU A 188 -10.23 -16.32 -11.97
N TYR A 189 -10.81 -16.56 -13.14
CA TYR A 189 -10.09 -17.23 -14.21
C TYR A 189 -10.38 -16.66 -15.59
N ALA A 190 -9.32 -16.38 -16.33
CA ALA A 190 -9.36 -15.93 -17.72
C ALA A 190 -8.77 -17.02 -18.64
N PRO A 191 -9.56 -17.65 -19.53
CA PRO A 191 -9.06 -18.61 -20.52
C PRO A 191 -8.34 -17.92 -21.69
N PHE A 192 -7.55 -16.89 -21.41
CA PHE A 192 -6.76 -16.11 -22.36
C PHE A 192 -5.60 -15.41 -21.60
N PRO A 193 -4.54 -14.98 -22.29
CA PRO A 193 -3.46 -14.19 -21.67
C PRO A 193 -3.97 -12.81 -21.25
N LEU A 194 -4.44 -12.68 -20.00
CA LEU A 194 -5.16 -11.51 -19.49
C LEU A 194 -4.27 -10.27 -19.55
N TYR A 195 -3.05 -10.38 -19.02
CA TYR A 195 -2.11 -9.26 -18.93
C TYR A 195 -1.36 -8.96 -20.22
N GLN A 196 -1.49 -9.79 -21.26
CA GLN A 196 -0.75 -9.60 -22.51
C GLN A 196 -1.30 -8.46 -23.35
N TYR A 197 -2.62 -8.29 -23.31
CA TYR A 197 -3.35 -7.40 -24.22
C TYR A 197 -4.23 -6.40 -23.48
N TRP A 198 -4.45 -6.60 -22.18
CA TRP A 198 -5.18 -5.65 -21.35
C TRP A 198 -4.27 -4.48 -20.98
N ALA A 199 -4.53 -3.34 -21.62
CA ALA A 199 -3.73 -2.15 -21.43
C ALA A 199 -3.92 -1.56 -20.04
N SER A 200 -2.79 -1.48 -19.35
CA SER A 200 -2.43 -0.47 -18.38
C SER A 200 -3.00 0.92 -18.73
N GLY A 201 -3.86 1.50 -17.89
CA GLY A 201 -4.49 2.81 -18.09
C GLY A 201 -5.81 2.77 -18.87
N SER A 202 -6.39 1.59 -19.09
CA SER A 202 -7.80 1.50 -19.48
C SER A 202 -8.67 1.56 -18.23
N MET A 203 -9.75 2.35 -18.25
CA MET A 203 -10.67 2.48 -17.10
C MET A 203 -11.07 1.12 -16.49
N LEU A 204 -11.33 0.10 -17.32
CA LEU A 204 -11.68 -1.21 -16.80
C LEU A 204 -10.52 -1.93 -16.10
N PHE A 205 -9.29 -1.78 -16.60
CA PHE A 205 -8.09 -2.29 -15.94
C PHE A 205 -7.98 -1.69 -14.55
N ASP A 206 -8.20 -0.38 -14.49
CA ASP A 206 -8.00 0.42 -13.31
C ASP A 206 -9.02 0.10 -12.22
N GLU A 207 -10.30 0.05 -12.57
CA GLU A 207 -11.36 -0.30 -11.63
C GLU A 207 -11.26 -1.77 -11.19
N PHE A 208 -10.90 -2.70 -12.08
CA PHE A 208 -10.74 -4.11 -11.70
C PHE A 208 -9.66 -4.27 -10.64
N HIS A 209 -8.48 -3.71 -10.87
CA HIS A 209 -7.38 -3.87 -9.93
C HIS A 209 -7.53 -2.98 -8.68
N ARG A 210 -8.21 -1.84 -8.76
CA ARG A 210 -8.62 -1.07 -7.58
C ARG A 210 -9.53 -1.89 -6.66
N ASN A 211 -10.49 -2.63 -7.19
CA ASN A 211 -11.30 -3.54 -6.36
C ASN A 211 -10.47 -4.71 -5.82
N LEU A 212 -9.51 -5.20 -6.61
CA LEU A 212 -8.69 -6.34 -6.24
C LEU A 212 -7.72 -6.05 -5.09
N PHE A 213 -7.09 -4.87 -5.11
CA PHE A 213 -6.05 -4.46 -4.15
C PHE A 213 -6.50 -3.36 -3.18
N GLY A 214 -7.69 -2.80 -3.39
CA GLY A 214 -8.24 -1.71 -2.56
C GLY A 214 -8.88 -2.18 -1.26
N ALA A 215 -9.06 -3.49 -1.07
CA ALA A 215 -9.60 -4.03 0.17
C ALA A 215 -8.54 -4.00 1.28
N GLY A 216 -8.39 -2.86 1.96
CA GLY A 216 -7.39 -2.64 3.01
C GLY A 216 -6.34 -1.57 2.66
N MET A 217 -6.69 -0.57 1.84
CA MET A 217 -5.76 0.47 1.36
C MET A 217 -5.01 1.20 2.48
N ALA A 218 -3.70 1.36 2.28
CA ALA A 218 -2.84 2.27 3.03
C ALA A 218 -2.79 3.69 2.42
N LEU A 219 -3.26 3.90 1.18
CA LEU A 219 -3.19 5.19 0.46
C LEU A 219 -4.50 5.50 -0.25
N GLU A 220 -4.89 6.77 -0.39
CA GLU A 220 -6.00 7.22 -1.22
C GLU A 220 -5.58 8.50 -1.97
N MET A 221 -5.44 8.47 -3.30
CA MET A 221 -5.15 9.70 -4.04
C MET A 221 -6.43 10.45 -4.37
N GLU A 222 -6.51 11.74 -3.99
CA GLU A 222 -7.72 12.58 -4.13
C GLU A 222 -8.09 12.88 -5.59
N ARG A 223 -7.11 12.80 -6.51
CA ARG A 223 -7.43 12.78 -7.94
C ARG A 223 -7.48 11.34 -8.44
N PRO A 224 -8.57 10.92 -9.09
CA PRO A 224 -8.61 9.64 -9.79
C PRO A 224 -7.61 9.73 -10.94
N MET A 225 -6.41 9.23 -10.71
CA MET A 225 -5.46 8.91 -11.75
C MET A 225 -5.82 7.55 -12.32
N ASP A 226 -5.54 7.37 -13.60
CA ASP A 226 -5.43 6.05 -14.21
C ASP A 226 -4.59 5.15 -13.27
N PHE A 227 -4.99 3.91 -13.05
CA PHE A 227 -4.35 2.96 -12.13
C PHE A 227 -2.88 2.68 -12.50
N LEU A 228 -2.46 3.02 -13.71
CA LEU A 228 -1.07 3.04 -14.14
C LEU A 228 -0.65 4.44 -14.64
N PRO A 229 0.64 4.80 -14.45
CA PRO A 229 1.09 6.18 -14.36
C PRO A 229 1.06 6.90 -15.71
N THR A 230 0.11 7.81 -15.91
CA THR A 230 0.16 8.77 -17.03
C THR A 230 0.79 10.10 -16.61
N MET A 231 0.57 10.57 -15.37
CA MET A 231 1.08 11.86 -14.86
C MET A 231 1.52 11.89 -13.38
N ALA A 232 1.07 10.96 -12.54
CA ALA A 232 1.54 10.77 -11.17
C ALA A 232 1.41 9.27 -10.78
N SER A 233 2.32 8.78 -9.95
CA SER A 233 2.35 7.40 -9.44
C SER A 233 2.67 7.44 -7.95
N ALA A 234 1.98 6.64 -7.15
CA ALA A 234 2.36 6.42 -5.76
C ALA A 234 2.56 4.92 -5.52
N ALA A 235 3.55 4.57 -4.70
CA ALA A 235 3.77 3.20 -4.25
C ALA A 235 4.01 3.20 -2.73
N ALA A 236 3.16 2.52 -1.97
CA ALA A 236 3.40 2.29 -0.56
C ALA A 236 4.52 1.25 -0.37
N TYR A 237 5.38 1.47 0.61
CA TYR A 237 6.36 0.50 1.11
C TYR A 237 6.27 0.44 2.64
N GLN A 238 6.99 -0.50 3.26
CA GLN A 238 6.89 -0.77 4.71
C GLN A 238 7.05 0.49 5.59
N ASP A 239 7.91 1.43 5.17
CA ASP A 239 8.28 2.63 5.93
C ASP A 239 7.88 3.95 5.26
N GLY A 240 6.97 3.94 4.28
CA GLY A 240 6.57 5.18 3.62
C GLY A 240 5.90 5.03 2.25
N VAL A 241 6.01 6.08 1.43
CA VAL A 241 5.41 6.17 0.10
C VAL A 241 6.41 6.76 -0.89
N ALA A 242 6.62 6.10 -2.01
CA ALA A 242 7.34 6.67 -3.14
C ALA A 242 6.30 7.34 -4.05
N LEU A 243 6.46 8.63 -4.30
CA LEU A 243 5.62 9.41 -5.20
C LEU A 243 6.46 9.84 -6.41
N TRP A 244 5.93 9.66 -7.60
CA TRP A 244 6.48 10.22 -8.83
C TRP A 244 5.44 11.11 -9.48
N THR A 245 5.83 12.28 -9.94
CA THR A 245 4.95 13.24 -10.60
C THR A 245 5.66 13.76 -11.85
N ARG A 246 4.96 13.78 -12.99
CA ARG A 246 5.50 14.26 -14.27
C ARG A 246 5.17 15.73 -14.51
N ASP A 247 4.04 16.20 -14.00
CA ASP A 247 3.54 17.54 -14.22
C ASP A 247 3.88 18.48 -13.05
N ARG A 248 3.96 19.79 -13.34
CA ARG A 248 4.13 20.85 -12.31
C ARG A 248 2.85 21.09 -11.51
N THR A 249 1.75 20.44 -11.87
CA THR A 249 0.54 20.45 -11.06
C THR A 249 0.80 19.70 -9.76
N VAL A 250 0.71 20.42 -8.63
CA VAL A 250 0.94 19.92 -7.27
C VAL A 250 -0.05 18.77 -6.98
N PRO A 251 0.36 17.49 -7.07
CA PRO A 251 -0.55 16.41 -6.76
C PRO A 251 -0.69 16.31 -5.25
N GLN A 252 -1.93 16.21 -4.79
CA GLN A 252 -2.25 15.86 -3.41
C GLN A 252 -2.43 14.34 -3.32
N LEU A 253 -1.57 13.72 -2.51
CA LEU A 253 -1.65 12.32 -2.14
C LEU A 253 -2.31 12.27 -0.75
N ARG A 254 -3.43 11.57 -0.58
CA ARG A 254 -3.90 11.23 0.76
C ARG A 254 -3.39 9.84 1.12
N VAL A 255 -2.98 9.68 2.36
CA VAL A 255 -2.42 8.46 2.91
C VAL A 255 -3.37 8.04 4.01
N ASN A 256 -3.93 6.85 3.90
CA ASN A 256 -4.69 6.29 5.00
C ASN A 256 -3.70 6.01 6.13
N ASN A 257 -3.81 6.76 7.22
CA ASN A 257 -2.81 6.77 8.29
C ASN A 257 -3.47 6.50 9.65
N PRO A 258 -4.03 5.30 9.85
CA PRO A 258 -4.70 4.96 11.12
C PRO A 258 -3.71 4.99 12.30
N ALA A 259 -2.41 4.78 12.02
CA ALA A 259 -1.34 4.86 13.02
C ALA A 259 -0.92 6.30 13.36
N ARG A 260 -1.46 7.32 12.67
CA ARG A 260 -1.15 8.75 12.86
C ARG A 260 0.35 9.06 12.85
N ARG A 261 1.11 8.35 12.02
CA ARG A 261 2.54 8.62 11.82
C ARG A 261 2.72 9.93 11.07
N LEU A 262 3.69 10.74 11.46
CA LEU A 262 4.10 11.89 10.68
C LEU A 262 4.82 11.42 9.41
N PHE A 263 4.69 12.19 8.34
CA PHE A 263 5.39 11.94 7.09
C PHE A 263 6.23 13.16 6.75
N THR A 264 7.41 12.94 6.18
CA THR A 264 8.26 14.00 5.64
C THR A 264 8.47 13.81 4.15
N THR A 265 8.76 14.88 3.42
CA THR A 265 9.09 14.87 2.00
C THR A 265 10.14 15.94 1.72
N HIS A 266 11.11 15.64 0.85
CA HIS A 266 12.20 16.58 0.53
C HIS A 266 11.73 17.84 -0.22
N ALA A 267 10.56 17.81 -0.85
CA ALA A 267 10.06 18.91 -1.68
C ALA A 267 8.52 19.01 -1.64
N GLY A 268 7.99 19.25 -0.45
CA GLY A 268 6.56 19.37 -0.25
C GLY A 268 6.17 19.76 1.17
N SER A 269 4.91 19.50 1.50
CA SER A 269 4.38 19.67 2.84
C SER A 269 3.45 18.50 3.16
N CYS A 270 3.41 18.12 4.41
CA CYS A 270 2.51 17.09 4.90
C CYS A 270 1.53 17.71 5.89
N VAL A 271 0.26 17.36 5.78
CA VAL A 271 -0.80 17.75 6.69
C VAL A 271 -1.40 16.48 7.25
N LEU A 272 -1.25 16.26 8.55
CA LEU A 272 -1.90 15.17 9.26
C LEU A 272 -3.33 15.61 9.62
N GLU A 273 -4.33 15.00 9.00
CA GLU A 273 -5.74 15.11 9.36
C GLU A 273 -6.11 14.03 10.42
N PRO A 274 -7.30 14.09 11.06
CA PRO A 274 -7.66 13.19 12.16
C PRO A 274 -7.62 11.69 11.86
N ASP A 275 -7.91 11.32 10.60
CA ASP A 275 -8.03 9.95 10.10
C ASP A 275 -7.08 9.63 8.93
N ARG A 276 -6.34 10.62 8.42
CA ARG A 276 -5.49 10.49 7.22
C ARG A 276 -4.34 11.49 7.21
N THR A 277 -3.33 11.27 6.37
CA THR A 277 -2.30 12.27 6.08
C THR A 277 -2.43 12.75 4.65
N VAL A 278 -2.56 14.04 4.43
CA VAL A 278 -2.48 14.66 3.11
C VAL A 278 -1.06 15.11 2.85
N VAL A 279 -0.40 14.48 1.89
CA VAL A 279 0.94 14.82 1.42
C VAL A 279 0.81 15.62 0.13
N THR A 280 1.37 16.82 0.13
CA THR A 280 1.33 17.76 -1.00
C THR A 280 2.75 17.98 -1.50
N CYS A 281 3.10 17.43 -2.65
CA CYS A 281 4.42 17.62 -3.28
C CYS A 281 4.37 18.84 -4.21
N THR A 282 5.25 19.82 -4.00
CA THR A 282 5.18 21.13 -4.67
C THR A 282 5.99 21.21 -5.96
N THR A 283 6.79 20.18 -6.27
CA THR A 283 7.64 20.14 -7.46
C THR A 283 7.39 18.88 -8.28
N ALA A 284 7.66 18.96 -9.59
CA ALA A 284 7.65 17.79 -10.46
C ALA A 284 8.89 16.92 -10.17
N GLY A 285 8.74 15.60 -10.20
CA GLY A 285 9.86 14.66 -10.03
C GLY A 285 9.56 13.46 -9.14
N TYR A 286 10.62 12.77 -8.74
CA TYR A 286 10.57 11.69 -7.77
C TYR A 286 10.67 12.26 -6.35
N HIS A 287 9.72 11.88 -5.52
CA HIS A 287 9.62 12.25 -4.12
C HIS A 287 9.55 10.99 -3.28
N ILE A 288 10.44 10.89 -2.30
CA ILE A 288 10.30 9.89 -1.25
C ILE A 288 9.57 10.59 -0.11
N VAL A 289 8.45 10.00 0.29
CA VAL A 289 7.68 10.39 1.45
C VAL A 289 7.95 9.34 2.52
N GLU A 290 8.71 9.71 3.55
CA GLU A 290 9.15 8.77 4.57
C GLU A 290 8.23 8.88 5.78
N ALA A 291 7.78 7.74 6.31
CA ALA A 291 7.05 7.69 7.56
C ALA A 291 8.03 7.89 8.70
N LEU A 292 7.88 9.01 9.40
CA LEU A 292 8.69 9.29 10.56
C LEU A 292 8.35 8.31 11.70
N PRO A 293 9.31 8.04 12.59
CA PRO A 293 9.11 7.27 13.83
C PRO A 293 8.37 8.10 14.90
N VAL A 294 7.51 9.02 14.46
CA VAL A 294 6.78 9.98 15.29
C VAL A 294 5.30 9.83 15.03
N THR A 295 4.51 9.67 16.09
CA THR A 295 3.04 9.66 16.02
C THR A 295 2.46 10.83 16.80
N VAL A 296 1.33 11.36 16.36
CA VAL A 296 0.63 12.46 17.05
C VAL A 296 -0.70 11.98 17.62
N ASP A 297 -0.98 12.30 18.88
CA ASP A 297 -2.19 11.89 19.61
C ASP A 297 -2.64 12.98 20.62
N PRO A 298 -3.94 13.22 20.84
CA PRO A 298 -5.03 13.07 19.89
C PRO A 298 -4.98 14.20 18.85
N VAL A 299 -5.40 13.90 17.62
CA VAL A 299 -5.43 14.87 16.53
C VAL A 299 -6.89 15.06 16.09
N PRO A 300 -7.69 15.91 16.77
CA PRO A 300 -8.99 16.28 16.23
C PRO A 300 -8.89 17.38 15.14
N PHE A 301 -7.69 17.91 14.87
CA PHE A 301 -7.44 19.01 13.95
C PHE A 301 -6.21 18.79 13.08
N ALA A 302 -6.11 19.48 11.95
CA ALA A 302 -4.99 19.30 11.01
C ALA A 302 -3.65 19.81 11.58
N VAL A 303 -2.59 18.99 11.48
CA VAL A 303 -1.22 19.38 11.87
C VAL A 303 -0.32 19.40 10.64
N ARG A 304 0.25 20.56 10.33
CA ARG A 304 1.21 20.74 9.24
C ARG A 304 2.62 20.40 9.72
N VAL A 305 3.33 19.58 8.96
CA VAL A 305 4.77 19.33 9.11
C VAL A 305 5.51 20.13 8.05
N ALA A 306 6.36 21.06 8.48
CA ALA A 306 7.08 21.98 7.59
C ALA A 306 8.50 21.51 7.26
N ASP A 307 9.23 20.99 8.25
CA ASP A 307 10.57 20.44 8.09
C ASP A 307 10.82 19.36 9.13
N CYS A 308 11.57 18.33 8.74
CA CYS A 308 12.03 17.29 9.64
C CYS A 308 13.44 16.87 9.28
N GLN A 309 14.36 17.01 10.24
CA GLN A 309 15.75 16.61 10.10
C GLN A 309 16.10 15.62 11.21
N GLN A 310 16.68 14.48 10.85
CA GLN A 310 17.11 13.46 11.81
C GLN A 310 18.56 13.07 11.55
N SER A 311 19.34 13.02 12.63
CA SER A 311 20.68 12.46 12.66
C SER A 311 20.80 11.51 13.86
N LYS A 312 21.93 10.83 13.98
CA LYS A 312 22.20 9.98 15.15
C LYS A 312 22.20 10.75 16.48
N GLN A 313 22.43 12.06 16.43
CA GLN A 313 22.64 12.90 17.60
C GLN A 313 21.52 13.93 17.81
N ALA A 314 20.73 14.23 16.78
CA ALA A 314 19.71 15.26 16.86
C ALA A 314 18.47 14.91 16.04
N PHE A 315 17.32 15.40 16.49
CA PHE A 315 16.07 15.38 15.75
C PHE A 315 15.44 16.77 15.81
N SER A 316 15.04 17.31 14.66
CA SER A 316 14.37 18.61 14.54
C SER A 316 13.06 18.42 13.80
N LEU A 317 11.97 18.97 14.34
CA LEU A 317 10.64 18.91 13.74
C LEU A 317 9.95 20.27 13.83
N ASP A 318 9.53 20.83 12.70
CA ASP A 318 8.73 22.05 12.60
C ASP A 318 7.28 21.68 12.33
N LEU A 319 6.39 22.04 13.26
CA LEU A 319 4.99 21.65 13.26
C LEU A 319 4.05 22.79 13.66
N GLY A 320 2.83 22.79 13.15
CA GLY A 320 1.81 23.76 13.57
C GLY A 320 0.42 23.40 13.07
N ALA A 321 -0.60 23.76 13.83
CA ALA A 321 -2.00 23.69 13.45
C ALA A 321 -2.46 25.00 12.78
N ALA A 322 -3.71 25.03 12.33
CA ALA A 322 -4.35 26.28 11.92
C ALA A 322 -4.52 27.23 13.13
N ASP A 323 -4.66 28.54 12.86
CA ASP A 323 -4.75 29.56 13.92
C ASP A 323 -5.91 29.31 14.89
N GLU A 324 -7.04 28.78 14.39
CA GLU A 324 -8.21 28.41 15.20
C GLU A 324 -7.93 27.28 16.20
N ASP A 325 -6.89 26.49 15.96
CA ASP A 325 -6.46 25.36 16.77
C ASP A 325 -5.20 25.67 17.61
N ALA A 326 -4.57 26.83 17.43
CA ALA A 326 -3.28 27.17 18.05
C ALA A 326 -3.29 27.08 19.59
N GLY A 327 -4.45 27.28 20.23
CA GLY A 327 -4.64 27.16 21.67
C GLY A 327 -4.77 25.73 22.21
N LYS A 328 -4.83 24.72 21.33
CA LYS A 328 -4.93 23.30 21.72
C LYS A 328 -3.55 22.72 22.05
N SER A 329 -3.52 21.54 22.67
CA SER A 329 -2.31 20.77 22.94
C SER A 329 -2.24 19.53 22.07
N LEU A 330 -1.04 19.14 21.65
CA LEU A 330 -0.77 17.89 20.94
C LEU A 330 0.26 17.04 21.70
N THR A 331 0.10 15.71 21.66
CA THR A 331 1.10 14.78 22.19
C THR A 331 1.89 14.20 21.03
N LEU A 332 3.19 14.43 21.00
CA LEU A 332 4.10 13.70 20.12
C LEU A 332 4.62 12.48 20.85
N ARG A 333 4.60 11.32 20.20
CA ARG A 333 5.34 10.14 20.63
C ARG A 333 6.45 9.84 19.63
N VAL A 334 7.69 9.82 20.08
CA VAL A 334 8.88 9.50 19.27
C VAL A 334 9.36 8.12 19.68
N THR A 335 9.33 7.15 18.77
CA THR A 335 9.57 5.72 19.04
C THR A 335 10.93 5.22 18.52
N GLY A 336 11.76 6.10 17.92
CA GLY A 336 13.11 5.78 17.47
C GLY A 336 13.48 6.39 16.12
N GLY A 337 14.07 5.57 15.24
CA GLY A 337 14.57 5.94 13.90
C GLY A 337 16.07 6.14 13.84
N VAL A 338 16.54 7.12 13.05
CA VAL A 338 17.97 7.45 12.98
C VAL A 338 18.48 8.01 14.32
N TYR A 339 17.61 8.68 15.07
CA TYR A 339 17.85 9.14 16.43
C TYR A 339 17.56 8.01 17.42
N ALA A 340 18.60 7.51 18.09
CA ALA A 340 18.49 6.40 19.01
C ALA A 340 17.86 6.84 20.36
N ILE A 341 16.87 6.08 20.83
CA ILE A 341 16.22 6.28 22.12
C ILE A 341 16.29 4.96 22.88
N ALA A 342 17.07 4.93 23.96
CA ALA A 342 17.17 3.76 24.80
C ALA A 342 16.06 3.77 25.87
N PRO A 343 15.57 2.62 26.36
CA PRO A 343 14.67 2.61 27.50
C PRO A 343 15.27 3.35 28.70
N GLY A 344 14.51 4.29 29.27
CA GLY A 344 14.94 5.09 30.43
C GLY A 344 15.97 6.19 30.16
N SER A 345 16.44 6.38 28.92
CA SER A 345 17.39 7.47 28.63
C SER A 345 16.74 8.84 28.76
N ARG A 346 17.54 9.86 29.12
CA ARG A 346 17.09 11.25 29.28
C ARG A 346 17.55 12.07 28.09
N HIS A 347 16.64 12.85 27.51
CA HIS A 347 16.87 13.62 26.30
C HIS A 347 16.58 15.09 26.55
N ARG A 348 17.47 15.97 26.08
CA ARG A 348 17.24 17.41 26.11
C ARG A 348 16.28 17.77 24.98
N VAL A 349 15.24 18.52 25.32
CA VAL A 349 14.22 19.03 24.42
C VAL A 349 14.28 20.55 24.45
N THR A 350 14.49 21.16 23.29
CA THR A 350 14.37 22.61 23.10
C THR A 350 13.13 22.87 22.26
N LEU A 351 12.14 23.53 22.85
CA LEU A 351 10.91 23.96 22.19
C LEU A 351 11.04 25.43 21.81
N VAL A 352 11.02 25.72 20.52
CA VAL A 352 11.04 27.08 19.97
C VAL A 352 9.64 27.41 19.47
N THR A 353 9.03 28.46 20.02
CA THR A 353 7.76 29.03 19.56
C THR A 353 8.00 30.46 19.08
N GLU A 354 6.99 31.11 18.50
CA GLU A 354 7.10 32.52 18.12
C GLU A 354 7.34 33.45 19.32
N GLN A 355 6.92 33.05 20.52
CA GLN A 355 6.95 33.88 21.72
C GLN A 355 8.11 33.55 22.67
N ALA A 356 8.58 32.30 22.67
CA ALA A 356 9.55 31.82 23.66
C ALA A 356 10.36 30.63 23.17
N VAL A 357 11.56 30.48 23.75
CA VAL A 357 12.38 29.27 23.70
C VAL A 357 12.34 28.63 25.09
N LYS A 358 12.03 27.34 25.16
CA LYS A 358 11.95 26.57 26.41
C LYS A 358 12.78 25.30 26.32
N ASP A 359 13.71 25.15 27.25
CA ASP A 359 14.52 23.94 27.40
C ASP A 359 14.01 23.09 28.56
N PHE A 360 13.93 21.78 28.35
CA PHE A 360 13.58 20.81 29.37
C PHE A 360 14.15 19.43 29.05
N THR A 361 14.08 18.50 30.00
CA THR A 361 14.52 17.12 29.82
C THR A 361 13.33 16.17 29.90
N VAL A 362 13.29 15.18 29.01
CA VAL A 362 12.27 14.12 29.00
C VAL A 362 12.94 12.76 29.07
N ALA A 363 12.41 11.86 29.90
CA ALA A 363 12.87 10.49 29.98
C ALA A 363 12.06 9.60 29.02
N ALA A 364 12.74 8.68 28.35
CA ALA A 364 12.11 7.65 27.54
C ALA A 364 11.47 6.58 28.43
N ASP A 365 10.33 6.04 28.00
CA ASP A 365 9.66 4.95 28.72
C ASP A 365 10.42 3.61 28.62
N ALA A 366 9.87 2.56 29.21
CA ALA A 366 10.45 1.21 29.18
C ALA A 366 10.57 0.60 27.77
N ARG A 367 9.92 1.20 26.77
CA ARG A 367 9.98 0.78 25.35
C ARG A 367 10.89 1.68 24.53
N GLY A 368 11.56 2.66 25.14
CA GLY A 368 12.36 3.64 24.42
C GLY A 368 11.51 4.67 23.65
N THR A 369 10.34 5.04 24.19
CA THR A 369 9.47 6.06 23.59
C THR A 369 9.53 7.37 24.38
N LEU A 370 9.74 8.50 23.69
CA LEU A 370 9.59 9.84 24.24
C LEU A 370 8.18 10.36 24.02
N VAL A 371 7.54 10.88 25.06
CA VAL A 371 6.21 11.48 25.00
C VAL A 371 6.32 12.97 25.33
N LEU A 372 5.97 13.83 24.37
CA LEU A 372 6.09 15.29 24.48
C LEU A 372 4.71 15.92 24.38
N SER A 373 4.33 16.74 25.36
CA SER A 373 3.13 17.58 25.28
C SER A 373 3.52 18.97 24.78
N LEU A 374 2.98 19.36 23.64
CA LEU A 374 3.35 20.60 22.95
C LEU A 374 2.11 21.47 22.68
N PRO A 375 2.27 22.79 22.55
CA PRO A 375 1.22 23.63 22.01
C PRO A 375 0.97 23.28 20.53
N ALA A 376 -0.28 23.44 20.08
CA ALA A 376 -0.67 23.26 18.68
C ALA A 376 -0.28 24.46 17.80
N ALA A 377 0.00 25.62 18.40
CA ALA A 377 0.62 26.74 17.73
C ALA A 377 1.93 26.33 17.04
N ARG A 378 2.32 27.09 16.01
CA ARG A 378 3.55 26.85 15.26
C ARG A 378 4.76 26.79 16.20
N CYS A 379 5.45 25.66 16.18
CA CYS A 379 6.60 25.41 17.02
C CYS A 379 7.65 24.53 16.32
N ARG A 380 8.90 24.66 16.76
CA ARG A 380 10.00 23.79 16.38
C ARG A 380 10.51 23.05 17.60
N VAL A 381 10.56 21.72 17.49
CA VAL A 381 11.06 20.82 18.52
C VAL A 381 12.44 20.35 18.13
N LEU A 382 13.43 20.57 18.99
CA LEU A 382 14.78 20.05 18.84
C LEU A 382 15.05 19.04 19.96
N LEU A 383 15.43 17.82 19.60
CA LEU A 383 15.91 16.80 20.53
C LEU A 383 17.43 16.67 20.35
N GLY A 384 18.18 16.78 21.45
CA GLY A 384 19.62 16.53 21.51
C GLY A 384 19.92 15.21 22.21
N GLY A 385 20.95 14.49 21.77
CA GLY A 385 21.36 13.19 22.33
C GLY A 385 21.63 13.21 23.84
N ALA A 386 21.50 12.04 24.46
CA ALA A 386 21.58 11.84 25.91
C ALA A 386 22.96 12.22 26.52
N ASP A 387 24.01 12.31 25.72
CA ASP A 387 25.40 12.44 26.18
C ASP A 387 25.86 13.89 26.45
N THR A 388 24.94 14.86 26.57
CA THR A 388 25.28 16.26 26.88
C THR A 388 24.45 16.85 28.01
N ILE A 389 24.19 16.05 29.05
CA ILE A 389 23.95 16.61 30.37
C ILE A 389 25.25 16.42 31.15
N VAL A 390 26.15 17.39 31.02
CA VAL A 390 27.12 17.66 32.08
C VAL A 390 26.27 18.00 33.28
N GLU A 391 26.17 17.10 34.26
CA GLU A 391 25.58 17.44 35.55
C GLU A 391 26.29 18.72 36.04
N PRO A 392 25.57 19.79 36.42
CA PRO A 392 26.21 20.83 37.19
C PRO A 392 26.71 20.15 38.46
N THR A 393 28.03 19.99 38.59
CA THR A 393 28.66 19.61 39.83
C THR A 393 28.05 20.49 40.92
N PRO A 394 27.35 19.95 41.91
CA PRO A 394 26.79 20.76 42.98
C PRO A 394 27.96 21.54 43.60
N ALA A 395 27.81 22.86 43.67
CA ALA A 395 28.74 23.70 44.37
C ALA A 395 28.80 23.20 45.83
N GLU A 396 29.92 22.59 46.21
CA GLU A 396 30.30 22.45 47.61
C GLU A 396 30.59 23.86 48.13
N SER A 397 29.58 24.50 48.71
CA SER A 397 29.78 25.51 49.73
C SER A 397 29.02 25.13 50.99
N ASP A 398 29.80 24.93 52.06
CA ASP A 398 29.55 25.44 53.40
C ASP A 398 28.36 24.89 54.21
N GLN A 399 28.65 23.96 55.14
CA GLN A 399 28.92 24.30 56.55
C GLN A 399 28.93 23.05 57.46
N ALA A 400 29.92 22.97 58.37
CA ALA A 400 29.66 22.92 59.82
C ALA A 400 30.94 23.24 60.63
N PRO A 401 30.82 23.79 61.86
CA PRO A 401 31.91 24.41 62.61
C PRO A 401 32.70 23.37 63.44
N GLY A 402 34.03 23.46 63.39
CA GLY A 402 34.94 22.65 64.19
C GLY A 402 35.77 23.49 65.15
N GLU A 403 35.49 23.30 66.43
CA GLU A 403 36.27 23.55 67.66
C GLU A 403 37.53 24.45 67.65
N LEU A 404 37.47 25.41 68.58
CA LEU A 404 38.57 26.19 69.12
C LEU A 404 39.45 25.29 70.01
N ILE A 405 40.67 24.96 69.58
CA ILE A 405 41.71 24.39 70.44
C ILE A 405 42.65 25.52 70.85
N ILE A 406 42.62 25.87 72.13
CA ILE A 406 43.65 26.66 72.80
C ILE A 406 44.69 25.64 73.28
N ASP A 407 45.90 25.72 72.74
CA ASP A 407 47.06 25.03 73.32
C ASP A 407 48.05 26.08 73.82
N VAL A 408 48.44 25.90 75.07
CA VAL A 408 49.29 26.80 75.86
C VAL A 408 50.71 26.24 75.80
N ASP A 409 51.68 27.10 75.51
CA ASP A 409 53.12 26.78 75.53
C ASP A 409 53.57 26.09 76.83
N PRO A 410 54.67 25.32 76.74
CA PRO A 410 55.78 25.64 77.61
C PRO A 410 57.15 25.71 76.91
N LEU A 411 57.85 26.81 77.26
CA LEU A 411 59.28 27.16 77.18
C LEU A 411 59.82 27.82 75.90
#